data_AF-A0A2Z2PAF7-F1
#
_entry.id   AF-A0A2Z2PAF7-F1
#
_cell.length_a   1.000
_cell.length_b   1.000
_cell.length_c   1.000
_cell.angle_alpha   90.00
_cell.angle_beta   90.00
_cell.angle_gamma   90.00
#
_symmetry.space_group_name_H-M   'P 1'
#
loop_
_entity.id
_entity.type
_entity.pdbx_description
1 polymer ?
#
loop_
_entity_poly.entity_id
_entity_poly.type
_entity_poly.pdbx_seq_one_letter_code
_entity_poly.pdbx_strand_id
1 'polypeptide(L)'
;MVVFRSARGVLFWAWTYDEESIATAQKACRSDAFLPCEQVFKYGSGTRQHFPGSEARKRYLAAAWVNGAEGYDGKLYISSGELTYAAAADKAINACQIATDGRECAVIEFAADGVLQAYRSNDEHGVLTETTAARAMKAVRGKCTKARVKCTLQAQFDARRTGQFVHDFTQGGKAGPG
;
A
#
# COMPACT_ATOMS: atom_id res chain seq x y z
N MET A 1 -20.01 11.77 12.86
CA MET A 1 -19.01 10.69 12.63
C MET A 1 -17.82 11.26 11.87
N VAL A 2 -16.61 10.96 12.30
CA VAL A 2 -15.37 11.29 11.59
C VAL A 2 -14.78 9.99 11.04
N VAL A 3 -14.25 10.03 9.82
CA VAL A 3 -13.59 8.89 9.18
C VAL A 3 -12.16 9.27 8.83
N PHE A 4 -11.25 8.43 9.28
CA PHE A 4 -9.82 8.48 9.08
C PHE A 4 -9.39 7.40 8.09
N ARG A 5 -8.39 7.71 7.26
CA ARG A 5 -7.81 6.78 6.29
C ARG A 5 -6.31 6.64 6.51
N SER A 6 -5.84 5.41 6.73
CA SER A 6 -4.41 5.13 6.91
C SER A 6 -3.66 5.19 5.57
N ALA A 7 -2.33 5.14 5.61
CA ALA A 7 -1.49 5.11 4.41
C ALA A 7 -1.78 3.90 3.50
N ARG A 8 -2.19 2.76 4.09
CA ARG A 8 -2.66 1.56 3.38
C ARG A 8 -4.13 1.65 2.94
N GLY A 9 -4.80 2.77 3.19
CA GLY A 9 -6.21 2.99 2.89
C GLY A 9 -7.22 2.20 3.73
N VAL A 10 -6.79 1.71 4.89
CA VAL A 10 -7.70 1.18 5.92
C VAL A 10 -8.50 2.33 6.52
N LEU A 11 -9.80 2.13 6.71
CA LEU A 11 -10.68 3.16 7.25
C LEU A 11 -10.90 2.91 8.74
N PHE A 12 -10.79 3.97 9.53
CA PHE A 12 -11.11 4.02 10.95
C PHE A 12 -12.17 5.09 11.15
N TRP A 13 -13.11 4.89 12.07
CA TRP A 13 -14.18 5.86 12.28
C TRP A 13 -14.45 6.04 13.76
N ALA A 14 -14.97 7.23 14.11
CA ALA A 14 -15.36 7.58 15.47
C ALA A 14 -16.58 8.49 15.46
N TRP A 15 -17.33 8.49 16.55
CA TRP A 15 -18.41 9.44 16.76
C TRP A 15 -17.84 10.83 17.09
N THR A 16 -18.42 11.88 16.51
CA THR A 16 -17.87 13.24 16.60
C THR A 16 -18.08 13.93 17.94
N TYR A 17 -18.92 13.36 18.81
CA TYR A 17 -19.21 13.88 20.16
C TYR A 17 -18.34 13.20 21.24
N ASP A 18 -17.50 12.25 20.87
CA ASP A 18 -16.66 11.47 21.78
C ASP A 18 -15.18 11.69 21.42
N GLU A 19 -14.53 12.58 22.16
CA GLU A 19 -13.13 12.96 21.94
C GLU A 19 -12.16 11.78 22.14
N GLU A 20 -12.46 10.86 23.06
CA GLU A 20 -11.63 9.68 23.33
C GLU A 20 -11.68 8.68 22.17
N SER A 21 -12.88 8.43 21.63
CA SER A 21 -13.06 7.64 20.41
C SER A 21 -12.32 8.24 19.21
N ILE A 22 -12.35 9.57 19.06
CA ILE A 22 -11.63 10.27 18.00
C ILE A 22 -10.11 10.06 18.15
N ALA A 23 -9.57 10.26 19.36
CA ALA A 23 -8.15 10.08 19.63
C ALA A 23 -7.71 8.62 19.36
N THR A 24 -8.53 7.65 19.73
CA THR A 24 -8.28 6.22 19.49
C THR A 24 -8.28 5.89 18.00
N ALA A 25 -9.31 6.31 17.26
CA ALA A 25 -9.39 6.08 15.82
C ALA A 25 -8.24 6.77 15.07
N GLN A 26 -7.84 7.98 15.51
CA GLN A 26 -6.71 8.69 14.94
C GLN A 26 -5.38 7.98 15.26
N LYS A 27 -5.18 7.49 16.48
CA LYS A 27 -3.98 6.72 16.87
C LYS A 27 -3.90 5.41 16.10
N ALA A 28 -5.00 4.67 15.98
CA ALA A 28 -5.07 3.44 15.20
C ALA A 28 -4.80 3.68 13.71
N CYS A 29 -5.28 4.79 13.16
CA CYS A 29 -5.04 5.16 11.77
C CYS A 29 -3.57 5.51 11.45
N ARG A 30 -2.82 5.97 12.44
CA ARG A 30 -1.41 6.36 12.29
C ARG A 30 -0.45 5.15 12.30
N SER A 31 -0.92 3.92 12.51
CA SER A 31 -0.02 2.76 12.59
C SER A 31 0.78 2.58 11.29
N ASP A 32 2.09 2.45 11.44
CA ASP A 32 3.12 2.17 10.42
C ASP A 32 3.19 3.10 9.19
N ALA A 33 2.51 4.25 9.21
CA ALA A 33 2.51 5.21 8.12
C ALA A 33 3.66 6.23 8.24
N PHE A 34 4.37 6.48 7.14
CA PHE A 34 5.42 7.51 7.13
C PHE A 34 4.83 8.94 7.12
N LEU A 35 3.70 9.16 6.43
CA LEU A 35 2.98 10.43 6.47
C LEU A 35 1.74 10.35 7.39
N PRO A 36 1.27 11.49 7.94
CA PRO A 36 0.10 11.50 8.80
C PRO A 36 -1.15 10.91 8.14
N CYS A 37 -1.93 10.18 8.93
CA CYS A 37 -3.26 9.73 8.57
C CYS A 37 -4.16 10.90 8.13
N GLU A 38 -4.98 10.66 7.11
CA GLU A 38 -5.88 11.66 6.53
C GLU A 38 -7.28 11.54 7.11
N GLN A 39 -7.85 12.67 7.56
CA GLN A 39 -9.28 12.75 7.84
C GLN A 39 -10.02 12.97 6.52
N VAL A 40 -10.73 11.94 6.05
CA VAL A 40 -11.34 11.94 4.71
C VAL A 40 -12.80 12.33 4.72
N PHE A 41 -13.52 12.11 5.83
CA PHE A 41 -14.93 12.49 5.94
C PHE A 41 -15.29 12.97 7.34
N LYS A 42 -16.24 13.92 7.40
CA LYS A 42 -16.94 14.34 8.62
C LYS A 42 -18.43 14.43 8.30
N TYR A 43 -19.21 13.51 8.86
CA TYR A 43 -20.67 13.47 8.71
C TYR A 43 -21.34 14.08 9.94
N GLY A 44 -22.22 15.06 9.71
CA GLY A 44 -23.13 15.60 10.73
C GLY A 44 -24.37 14.73 10.89
N SER A 45 -25.02 14.73 12.06
CA SER A 45 -26.26 13.97 12.27
C SER A 45 -27.40 14.39 11.35
N GLY A 46 -27.35 15.62 10.81
CA GLY A 46 -28.39 16.18 9.93
C GLY A 46 -28.31 15.75 8.45
N THR A 47 -27.22 15.10 7.98
CA THR A 47 -26.99 14.94 6.53
C THR A 47 -27.61 13.68 5.89
N ARG A 48 -28.29 12.80 6.66
CA ARG A 48 -29.03 11.58 6.21
C ARG A 48 -28.34 10.63 5.20
N GLN A 49 -27.08 10.86 4.83
CA GLN A 49 -26.26 9.96 4.01
C GLN A 49 -25.57 8.96 4.93
N HIS A 50 -26.22 7.80 5.13
CA HIS A 50 -25.80 6.79 6.10
C HIS A 50 -24.94 5.67 5.52
N PHE A 51 -24.76 5.61 4.21
CA PHE A 51 -23.97 4.57 3.55
C PHE A 51 -23.07 5.19 2.48
N PRO A 52 -21.74 4.95 2.52
CA PRO A 52 -20.88 5.35 1.42
C PRO A 52 -21.22 4.52 0.17
N GLY A 53 -21.27 5.17 -0.99
CA GLY A 53 -21.59 4.57 -2.27
C GLY A 53 -20.46 3.72 -2.84
N SER A 54 -20.46 3.49 -4.15
CA SER A 54 -19.44 2.68 -4.84
C SER A 54 -18.00 3.18 -4.63
N GLU A 55 -17.82 4.44 -4.25
CA GLU A 55 -16.57 5.06 -3.83
C GLU A 55 -15.96 4.47 -2.55
N ALA A 56 -16.72 3.68 -1.76
CA ALA A 56 -16.18 2.86 -0.67
C ALA A 56 -15.78 1.44 -1.11
N ARG A 57 -16.03 1.03 -2.35
CA ARG A 57 -15.59 -0.27 -2.87
C ARG A 57 -14.09 -0.21 -3.14
N LYS A 58 -13.33 -0.52 -2.11
CA LYS A 58 -11.88 -0.51 -2.17
C LYS A 58 -11.37 -1.51 -3.18
N ARG A 59 -10.40 -1.08 -3.98
CA ARG A 59 -9.55 -1.98 -4.75
C ARG A 59 -8.28 -2.25 -3.96
N TYR A 60 -7.86 -3.49 -3.95
CA TYR A 60 -6.69 -3.95 -3.23
C TYR A 60 -5.55 -4.22 -4.20
N LEU A 61 -4.37 -3.79 -3.81
CA LEU A 61 -3.11 -4.31 -4.31
C LEU A 61 -2.39 -5.04 -3.18
N ALA A 62 -1.67 -6.09 -3.53
CA ALA A 62 -0.68 -6.73 -2.67
C ALA A 62 0.57 -7.04 -3.48
N ALA A 63 1.70 -7.02 -2.79
CA ALA A 63 3.00 -7.31 -3.36
C ALA A 63 3.71 -8.39 -2.55
N ALA A 64 4.28 -9.37 -3.24
CA ALA A 64 4.99 -10.49 -2.67
C ALA A 64 6.37 -10.65 -3.29
N TRP A 65 7.28 -11.27 -2.55
CA TRP A 65 8.57 -11.72 -3.05
C TRP A 65 8.93 -13.06 -2.40
N VAL A 66 10.05 -13.66 -2.81
CA VAL A 66 10.58 -14.88 -2.18
C VAL A 66 10.90 -14.60 -0.71
N ASN A 67 10.45 -15.49 0.18
CA ASN A 67 10.68 -15.37 1.62
C ASN A 67 12.14 -15.70 1.98
N GLY A 68 12.70 -14.95 2.94
CA GLY A 68 14.09 -15.12 3.40
C GLY A 68 15.15 -14.45 2.51
N ALA A 69 16.35 -14.28 3.08
CA ALA A 69 17.50 -13.73 2.35
C ALA A 69 18.09 -14.75 1.36
N GLU A 70 18.02 -16.04 1.70
CA GLU A 70 18.40 -17.13 0.82
C GLU A 70 17.34 -17.35 -0.24
N GLY A 71 17.39 -16.55 -1.31
CA GLY A 71 16.48 -16.73 -2.43
C GLY A 71 15.79 -15.54 -3.00
N TYR A 72 15.95 -14.40 -2.35
CA TYR A 72 15.50 -13.15 -2.90
C TYR A 72 16.05 -12.97 -4.32
N ASP A 73 15.16 -12.86 -5.29
CA ASP A 73 15.46 -12.81 -6.72
C ASP A 73 15.57 -11.37 -7.25
N GLY A 74 15.51 -10.38 -6.37
CA GLY A 74 15.53 -8.96 -6.75
C GLY A 74 14.22 -8.48 -7.37
N LYS A 75 13.12 -9.24 -7.24
CA LYS A 75 11.83 -8.91 -7.86
C LYS A 75 10.71 -8.77 -6.85
N LEU A 76 9.64 -8.14 -7.33
CA LEU A 76 8.39 -7.96 -6.62
C LEU A 76 7.23 -8.37 -7.53
N TYR A 77 6.40 -9.28 -7.06
CA TYR A 77 5.24 -9.81 -7.77
C TYR A 77 3.99 -9.15 -7.21
N ILE A 78 3.21 -8.50 -8.05
CA ILE A 78 2.16 -7.57 -7.63
C ILE A 78 0.85 -7.98 -8.28
N SER A 79 -0.20 -8.10 -7.47
CA SER A 79 -1.58 -8.18 -7.95
C SER A 79 -2.32 -6.92 -7.52
N SER A 80 -3.05 -6.31 -8.44
CA SER A 80 -3.75 -5.04 -8.21
C SER A 80 -5.14 -5.05 -8.82
N GLY A 81 -6.05 -4.24 -8.27
CA GLY A 81 -7.44 -4.13 -8.71
C GLY A 81 -8.39 -5.16 -8.12
N GLU A 82 -7.95 -5.91 -7.10
CA GLU A 82 -8.76 -6.97 -6.49
C GLU A 82 -9.81 -6.41 -5.53
N LEU A 83 -10.89 -7.16 -5.31
CA LEU A 83 -11.98 -6.73 -4.43
C LEU A 83 -11.71 -6.97 -2.94
N THR A 84 -10.74 -7.84 -2.62
CA THR A 84 -10.37 -8.17 -1.24
C THR A 84 -8.86 -8.22 -1.12
N TYR A 85 -8.36 -7.97 0.10
CA TYR A 85 -6.94 -8.13 0.42
C TYR A 85 -6.48 -9.59 0.18
N ALA A 86 -7.27 -10.57 0.62
CA ALA A 86 -6.94 -11.99 0.44
C ALA A 86 -6.74 -12.35 -1.05
N ALA A 87 -7.65 -11.91 -1.92
CA ALA A 87 -7.50 -12.16 -3.36
C ALA A 87 -6.23 -11.53 -3.96
N ALA A 88 -5.87 -10.31 -3.54
CA ALA A 88 -4.63 -9.67 -3.96
C ALA A 88 -3.40 -10.42 -3.45
N ALA A 89 -3.40 -10.78 -2.16
CA ALA A 89 -2.32 -11.50 -1.50
C ALA A 89 -2.07 -12.86 -2.17
N ASP A 90 -3.11 -13.67 -2.33
CA ASP A 90 -3.02 -15.01 -2.91
C ASP A 90 -2.51 -14.95 -4.37
N LYS A 91 -3.00 -13.99 -5.16
CA LYS A 91 -2.55 -13.81 -6.55
C LYS A 91 -1.10 -13.33 -6.65
N ALA A 92 -0.65 -12.48 -5.74
CA ALA A 92 0.74 -12.01 -5.69
C ALA A 92 1.68 -13.15 -5.27
N ILE A 93 1.32 -13.91 -4.24
CA ILE A 93 2.07 -15.11 -3.79
C ILE A 93 2.14 -16.14 -4.91
N ASN A 94 1.01 -16.46 -5.55
CA ASN A 94 0.97 -17.45 -6.61
C ASN A 94 1.83 -17.03 -7.82
N ALA A 95 1.79 -15.76 -8.21
CA ALA A 95 2.69 -15.24 -9.25
C ALA A 95 4.18 -15.42 -8.89
N CYS A 96 4.54 -15.12 -7.65
CA CYS A 96 5.90 -15.33 -7.14
C CYS A 96 6.28 -16.81 -7.22
N GLN A 97 5.45 -17.70 -6.67
CA GLN A 97 5.69 -19.14 -6.67
C GLN A 97 5.84 -19.72 -8.07
N ILE A 98 4.98 -19.33 -9.02
CA ILE A 98 5.08 -19.76 -10.42
C ILE A 98 6.40 -19.29 -11.05
N ALA A 99 6.80 -18.04 -10.80
CA ALA A 99 8.02 -17.48 -11.40
C ALA A 99 9.31 -18.01 -10.78
N THR A 100 9.23 -18.61 -9.58
CA THR A 100 10.38 -19.08 -8.82
C THR A 100 10.32 -20.56 -8.51
N ASP A 101 9.71 -21.37 -9.38
CA ASP A 101 9.66 -22.84 -9.28
C ASP A 101 9.17 -23.37 -7.90
N GLY A 102 8.15 -22.72 -7.33
CA GLY A 102 7.47 -23.17 -6.12
C GLY A 102 8.12 -22.77 -4.80
N ARG A 103 9.13 -21.89 -4.83
CA ARG A 103 9.74 -21.36 -3.58
C ARG A 103 8.73 -20.66 -2.69
N GLU A 104 9.00 -20.67 -1.38
CA GLU A 104 8.18 -19.96 -0.42
C GLU A 104 8.20 -18.45 -0.69
N CYS A 105 7.01 -17.85 -0.81
CA CYS A 105 6.84 -16.42 -1.04
C CYS A 105 5.97 -15.82 0.05
N ALA A 106 6.24 -14.57 0.42
CA ALA A 106 5.50 -13.84 1.43
C ALA A 106 5.01 -12.49 0.89
N VAL A 107 3.81 -12.08 1.32
CA VAL A 107 3.33 -10.71 1.10
C VAL A 107 4.18 -9.78 1.97
N ILE A 108 4.71 -8.73 1.35
CA ILE A 108 5.56 -7.75 2.03
C ILE A 108 4.91 -6.40 2.20
N GLU A 109 3.92 -6.09 1.36
CA GLU A 109 3.18 -4.84 1.47
C GLU A 109 1.86 -4.92 0.70
N PHE A 110 0.90 -4.09 1.11
CA PHE A 110 -0.41 -3.99 0.46
C PHE A 110 -0.98 -2.57 0.56
N ALA A 111 -1.92 -2.25 -0.33
CA ALA A 111 -2.71 -1.03 -0.22
C ALA A 111 -4.16 -1.26 -0.66
N ALA A 112 -5.09 -0.57 -0.01
CA ALA A 112 -6.50 -0.48 -0.38
C ALA A 112 -6.78 0.93 -0.90
N ASP A 113 -7.10 1.09 -2.19
CA ASP A 113 -7.19 2.37 -2.90
C ASP A 113 -5.95 3.28 -2.75
N GLY A 114 -4.80 2.68 -2.47
CA GLY A 114 -3.53 3.37 -2.33
C GLY A 114 -2.58 3.11 -3.49
N VAL A 115 -1.38 3.64 -3.35
CA VAL A 115 -0.28 3.50 -4.29
C VAL A 115 0.91 2.90 -3.56
N LEU A 116 1.48 1.86 -4.14
CA LEU A 116 2.76 1.29 -3.75
C LEU A 116 3.86 1.96 -4.57
N GLN A 117 4.84 2.54 -3.89
CA GLN A 117 6.05 3.10 -4.49
C GLN A 117 7.22 2.15 -4.24
N ALA A 118 7.74 1.54 -5.31
CA ALA A 118 8.98 0.79 -5.25
C ALA A 118 10.18 1.74 -5.21
N TYR A 119 11.22 1.37 -4.47
CA TYR A 119 12.47 2.11 -4.42
C TYR A 119 13.64 1.18 -4.19
N ARG A 120 14.82 1.64 -4.62
CA ARG A 120 16.10 1.02 -4.31
C ARG A 120 16.95 2.00 -3.53
N SER A 121 17.54 1.54 -2.45
CA SER A 121 18.63 2.26 -1.78
C SER A 121 19.94 1.49 -1.96
N ASN A 122 21.04 2.03 -1.43
CA ASN A 122 22.32 1.33 -1.45
C ASN A 122 22.31 0.06 -0.58
N ASP A 123 21.40 -0.02 0.40
CA ASP A 123 21.42 -1.05 1.44
C ASP A 123 20.23 -2.02 1.33
N GLU A 124 19.13 -1.59 0.68
CA GLU A 124 17.90 -2.38 0.59
C GLU A 124 17.10 -2.08 -0.69
N HIS A 125 16.36 -3.11 -1.13
CA HIS A 125 15.20 -2.95 -1.99
C HIS A 125 13.97 -2.80 -1.10
N GLY A 126 13.05 -1.91 -1.48
CA GLY A 126 11.90 -1.69 -0.64
C GLY A 126 10.72 -1.12 -1.38
N VAL A 127 9.60 -1.14 -0.68
CA VAL A 127 8.36 -0.55 -1.12
C VAL A 127 7.75 0.23 0.03
N LEU A 128 6.94 1.22 -0.29
CA LEU A 128 6.18 1.96 0.68
C LEU A 128 4.81 2.29 0.09
N THR A 129 3.76 2.14 0.89
CA THR A 129 2.40 2.46 0.49
C THR A 129 1.90 3.77 1.07
N GLU A 130 1.20 4.54 0.24
CA GLU A 130 0.52 5.76 0.63
C GLU A 130 -0.76 5.94 -0.17
N THR A 131 -1.61 6.85 0.26
CA THR A 131 -2.92 7.06 -0.36
C THR A 131 -2.88 7.69 -1.75
N THR A 132 -1.77 8.30 -2.14
CA THR A 132 -1.57 8.90 -3.47
C THR A 132 -0.12 8.72 -3.94
N ALA A 133 0.09 8.79 -5.26
CA ALA A 133 1.41 8.74 -5.87
C ALA A 133 2.38 9.80 -5.32
N ALA A 134 1.92 11.05 -5.16
CA ALA A 134 2.75 12.14 -4.64
C ALA A 134 3.16 11.90 -3.18
N ARG A 135 2.22 11.40 -2.35
CA ARG A 135 2.49 11.03 -0.97
C ARG A 135 3.47 9.86 -0.88
N ALA A 136 3.30 8.82 -1.71
CA ALA A 136 4.19 7.66 -1.73
C ALA A 136 5.63 8.06 -2.05
N MET A 137 5.84 8.92 -3.06
CA MET A 137 7.17 9.48 -3.37
C MET A 137 7.73 10.30 -2.20
N LYS A 138 6.92 11.17 -1.60
CA LYS A 138 7.33 12.00 -0.46
C LYS A 138 7.73 11.12 0.74
N ALA A 139 6.97 10.06 0.98
CA ALA A 139 7.23 9.13 2.07
C ALA A 139 8.53 8.36 1.87
N VAL A 140 8.79 7.81 0.67
CA VAL A 140 10.06 7.17 0.38
C VAL A 140 11.23 8.15 0.53
N ARG A 141 11.13 9.35 -0.07
CA ARG A 141 12.19 10.37 0.06
C ARG A 141 12.46 10.73 1.52
N GLY A 142 11.41 10.86 2.33
CA GLY A 142 11.53 11.10 3.75
C GLY A 142 12.19 9.93 4.50
N LYS A 143 11.80 8.68 4.21
CA LYS A 143 12.42 7.47 4.79
C LYS A 143 13.91 7.45 4.52
N CYS A 144 14.29 7.69 3.27
CA CYS A 144 15.69 7.70 2.84
C CYS A 144 16.49 8.84 3.46
N THR A 145 15.90 10.04 3.56
CA THR A 145 16.52 11.19 4.24
C THR A 145 16.77 10.89 5.72
N LYS A 146 15.79 10.29 6.40
CA LYS A 146 15.91 9.89 7.81
C LYS A 146 16.98 8.82 8.02
N ALA A 147 17.05 7.86 7.11
CA ALA A 147 18.06 6.80 7.11
C ALA A 147 19.45 7.26 6.61
N ARG A 148 19.57 8.49 6.08
CA ARG A 148 20.79 9.05 5.49
C ARG A 148 21.37 8.21 4.34
N VAL A 149 20.49 7.56 3.58
CA VAL A 149 20.84 6.73 2.42
C VAL A 149 20.42 7.40 1.11
N LYS A 150 21.14 7.11 0.03
CA LYS A 150 20.68 7.48 -1.31
C LYS A 150 19.57 6.52 -1.73
N CYS A 151 18.49 7.07 -2.27
CA CYS A 151 17.39 6.28 -2.83
C CYS A 151 17.08 6.68 -4.26
N THR A 152 16.81 5.66 -5.06
CA THR A 152 16.27 5.76 -6.40
C THR A 152 14.80 5.37 -6.34
N LEU A 153 13.90 6.32 -6.61
CA LEU A 153 12.49 6.01 -6.82
C LEU A 153 12.34 5.19 -8.11
N GLN A 154 11.54 4.13 -8.05
CA GLN A 154 11.25 3.25 -9.17
C GLN A 154 9.75 3.27 -9.49
N ALA A 155 9.20 2.19 -10.03
CA ALA A 155 7.82 2.11 -10.47
C ALA A 155 6.80 2.35 -9.34
N GLN A 156 5.62 2.81 -9.75
CA GLN A 156 4.45 2.98 -8.89
C GLN A 156 3.34 2.04 -9.35
N PHE A 157 2.62 1.46 -8.38
CA PHE A 157 1.51 0.57 -8.61
C PHE A 157 0.30 1.09 -7.86
N ASP A 158 -0.80 1.33 -8.58
CA ASP A 158 -2.02 1.91 -8.03
C ASP A 158 -3.07 0.82 -7.87
N ALA A 159 -3.63 0.67 -6.67
CA ALA A 159 -4.60 -0.38 -6.35
C ALA A 159 -5.83 -0.34 -7.24
N ARG A 160 -6.14 0.83 -7.80
CA ARG A 160 -7.30 1.06 -8.66
C ARG A 160 -7.06 0.65 -10.10
N ARG A 161 -5.81 0.32 -10.46
CA ARG A 161 -5.44 -0.19 -11.78
C ARG A 161 -5.33 -1.71 -11.71
N THR A 162 -6.28 -2.39 -12.32
CA THR A 162 -6.29 -3.86 -12.36
C THR A 162 -5.12 -4.40 -13.18
N GLY A 163 -4.46 -5.43 -12.66
CA GLY A 163 -3.41 -6.15 -13.37
C GLY A 163 -2.54 -7.00 -12.47
N GLN A 164 -1.71 -7.81 -13.11
CA GLN A 164 -0.63 -8.57 -12.47
C GLN A 164 0.69 -8.06 -13.04
N PHE A 165 1.60 -7.66 -12.17
CA PHE A 165 2.85 -6.99 -12.55
C PHE A 165 4.04 -7.64 -11.88
N VAL A 166 5.19 -7.55 -12.54
CA VAL A 166 6.48 -7.90 -11.95
C VAL A 166 7.36 -6.65 -12.00
N HIS A 167 7.89 -6.24 -10.86
CA HIS A 167 8.89 -5.19 -10.76
C HIS A 167 10.24 -5.80 -10.45
N ASP A 168 11.21 -5.59 -11.34
CA ASP A 168 12.60 -5.94 -11.13
C ASP A 168 13.33 -4.71 -10.56
N PHE A 169 13.95 -4.84 -9.38
CA PHE A 169 14.67 -3.72 -8.74
C PHE A 169 16.03 -3.45 -9.40
N THR A 170 16.57 -4.39 -10.18
CA THR A 170 17.88 -4.31 -10.84
C THR A 170 17.79 -3.57 -12.18
N GLN A 171 16.73 -3.82 -12.94
CA GLN A 171 16.39 -3.08 -14.15
C GLN A 171 15.61 -1.84 -13.72
N GLY A 172 16.03 -0.62 -14.08
CA GLY A 172 15.25 0.58 -13.78
C GLY A 172 13.89 0.54 -14.48
N GLY A 173 12.90 -0.11 -13.86
CA GLY A 173 11.71 -0.63 -14.53
C GLY A 173 10.81 0.45 -15.12
N LYS A 174 10.75 0.50 -16.45
CA LYS A 174 9.59 1.04 -17.17
C LYS A 174 8.46 0.02 -17.07
N ALA A 175 7.31 0.42 -16.55
CA ALA A 175 6.09 -0.39 -16.63
C ALA A 175 5.67 -0.51 -18.11
N GLY A 176 5.79 -1.71 -18.68
CA GLY A 176 5.27 -2.06 -20.01
C GLY A 176 4.23 -3.17 -19.88
N PRO A 177 3.17 -3.18 -20.72
CA PRO A 177 2.18 -4.25 -20.71
C PRO A 177 2.81 -5.52 -21.29
N GLY A 178 2.73 -6.62 -20.54
CA GLY A 178 2.90 -7.99 -21.06
C GLY A 178 1.55 -8.55 -21.48
#